data_AF-A0A7R9MX02-F1
#
_entry.id   AF-A0A7R9MX02-F1
#
_cell.length_a   1.000
_cell.length_b   1.000
_cell.length_c   1.000
_cell.angle_alpha   90.00
_cell.angle_beta   90.00
_cell.angle_gamma   90.00
#
_symmetry.space_group_name_H-M   'P 1'
#
loop_
_entity.id
_entity.type
_entity.pdbx_description
1 polymer ?
#
loop_
_entity_poly.entity_id
_entity_poly.type
_entity_poly.pdbx_seq_one_letter_code
_entity_poly.pdbx_strand_id
1 'polypeptide(L)'
;METDHFENIQSTNWQTMRFKPPPPQSSIGWRVEFRPMECQMTEFENAAYVVFVVLLTRVILSFKLNLLLPISKVDENMIEAQKRDAVMRCKFWFRKDIISLTSPPEA
;
A
#
# COMPACT_ATOMS: atom_id res chain seq x y z
N MET A 1 15.13 -24.28 -1.17
CA MET A 1 14.35 -25.37 -0.55
C MET A 1 13.48 -24.86 0.59
N GLU A 2 14.00 -24.19 1.63
CA GLU A 2 13.15 -23.75 2.76
C GLU A 2 12.23 -22.57 2.41
N THR A 3 12.69 -21.59 1.63
CA THR A 3 11.86 -20.47 1.16
C THR A 3 10.80 -20.86 0.15
N ASP A 4 10.98 -21.98 -0.57
CA ASP A 4 10.08 -22.35 -1.67
C ASP A 4 8.70 -22.76 -1.13
N HIS A 5 8.66 -23.42 0.04
CA HIS A 5 7.41 -23.72 0.73
C HIS A 5 6.69 -22.47 1.23
N PHE A 6 7.45 -21.50 1.74
CA PHE A 6 6.90 -20.21 2.15
C PHE A 6 6.35 -19.41 0.96
N GLU A 7 7.13 -19.32 -0.12
CA GLU A 7 6.73 -18.60 -1.32
C GLU A 7 5.49 -19.22 -1.96
N ASN A 8 5.31 -20.55 -1.95
CA ASN A 8 4.08 -21.18 -2.44
C ASN A 8 2.80 -20.65 -1.76
N ILE A 9 2.87 -20.35 -0.46
CA ILE A 9 1.73 -19.77 0.29
C ILE A 9 1.67 -18.26 0.06
N GLN A 10 2.81 -17.58 0.14
CA GLN A 10 2.87 -16.11 0.06
C GLN A 10 2.51 -15.59 -1.33
N SER A 11 2.96 -16.27 -2.38
CA SER A 11 2.75 -15.88 -3.77
C SER A 11 1.29 -16.05 -4.18
N THR A 12 0.57 -16.96 -3.53
CA THR A 12 -0.84 -17.28 -3.77
C THR A 12 -1.81 -16.51 -2.87
N ASN A 13 -1.30 -15.69 -1.94
CA ASN A 13 -2.10 -14.71 -1.24
C ASN A 13 -2.04 -13.36 -1.97
N TRP A 14 -3.15 -12.98 -2.61
CA TRP A 14 -3.25 -11.78 -3.44
C TRP A 14 -4.02 -10.66 -2.72
N GLN A 15 -3.30 -9.92 -1.87
CA GLN A 15 -3.80 -8.74 -1.18
C GLN A 15 -3.46 -7.45 -1.94
N THR A 16 -4.01 -6.32 -1.48
CA THR A 16 -3.74 -4.97 -1.99
C THR A 16 -2.28 -4.54 -1.79
N MET A 17 -1.61 -5.08 -0.76
CA MET A 17 -0.18 -4.92 -0.55
C MET A 17 0.45 -6.26 -0.21
N ARG A 18 1.72 -6.44 -0.61
CA ARG A 18 2.48 -7.64 -0.29
C ARG A 18 3.82 -7.27 0.34
N PHE A 19 4.04 -7.77 1.55
CA PHE A 19 5.33 -7.69 2.22
C PHE A 19 6.20 -8.86 1.76
N LYS A 20 7.38 -8.55 1.23
CA LYS A 20 8.27 -9.53 0.60
C LYS A 20 9.56 -9.62 1.41
N PRO A 21 9.92 -10.82 1.90
CA PRO A 21 11.21 -11.01 2.55
C PRO A 21 12.38 -10.83 1.55
N PRO A 22 13.59 -10.63 2.07
CA PRO A 22 14.83 -10.73 1.30
C PRO A 22 14.91 -12.09 0.61
N PRO A 23 15.25 -12.16 -0.69
CA PRO A 23 15.56 -13.43 -1.34
C PRO A 23 16.80 -14.07 -0.71
N PRO A 24 16.87 -15.41 -0.64
CA PRO A 24 18.10 -16.09 -0.26
C PRO A 24 19.27 -15.67 -1.15
N GLN A 25 20.46 -15.51 -0.57
CA GLN A 25 21.72 -15.28 -1.30
C GLN A 25 21.70 -13.99 -2.16
N SER A 26 20.87 -13.01 -1.80
CA SER A 26 20.79 -11.71 -2.47
C SER A 26 21.10 -10.56 -1.50
N SER A 27 21.63 -9.45 -2.03
CA SER A 27 21.78 -8.20 -1.28
C SER A 27 20.47 -7.41 -1.14
N ILE A 28 19.39 -7.86 -1.77
CA ILE A 28 18.09 -7.18 -1.76
C ILE A 28 17.43 -7.33 -0.38
N GLY A 29 17.07 -6.20 0.23
CA GLY A 29 16.39 -6.15 1.53
C GLY A 29 14.89 -6.46 1.49
N TRP A 30 14.21 -6.15 2.60
CA TRP A 30 12.75 -6.21 2.71
C TRP A 30 12.08 -5.27 1.71
N ARG A 31 10.99 -5.73 1.10
CA ARG A 31 10.28 -4.96 0.08
C ARG A 31 8.79 -4.94 0.35
N VAL A 32 8.17 -3.88 -0.14
CA VAL A 32 6.73 -3.71 -0.15
C VAL A 32 6.29 -3.59 -1.60
N GLU A 33 5.30 -4.39 -1.98
CA GLU A 33 4.68 -4.35 -3.30
C GLU A 33 3.30 -3.70 -3.20
N PHE A 34 3.11 -2.60 -3.93
CA PHE A 34 1.84 -1.87 -4.01
C PHE A 34 1.05 -2.36 -5.24
N ARG A 35 -0.09 -3.00 -5.00
CA ARG A 35 -0.90 -3.71 -6.00
C ARG A 35 -2.27 -3.11 -6.35
N PRO A 36 -2.81 -2.03 -5.73
CA PRO A 36 -4.19 -1.60 -6.04
C PRO A 36 -4.36 -0.84 -7.36
N MET A 37 -3.28 -0.44 -8.05
CA MET A 37 -3.39 0.43 -9.23
C MET A 37 -3.91 -0.33 -10.44
N GLU A 38 -4.95 0.20 -11.07
CA GLU A 38 -5.43 -0.25 -12.38
C GLU A 38 -4.46 0.20 -13.49
N CYS A 39 -4.29 -0.64 -14.50
CA CYS A 39 -3.50 -0.29 -15.69
C CYS A 39 -4.25 0.75 -16.54
N GLN A 40 -3.54 1.77 -17.00
CA GLN A 40 -4.09 2.84 -17.84
C GLN A 40 -3.82 2.60 -19.31
N MET A 41 -4.53 3.32 -20.18
CA MET A 41 -4.46 3.13 -21.63
C MET A 41 -3.12 3.58 -22.22
N THR A 42 -2.48 4.59 -21.61
CA THR A 42 -1.22 5.14 -22.12
C THR A 42 -0.03 4.80 -21.22
N GLU A 43 1.14 4.68 -21.82
CA GLU A 43 2.40 4.52 -21.08
C GLU A 43 2.69 5.72 -20.18
N PHE A 44 2.28 6.92 -20.60
CA PHE A 44 2.47 8.15 -19.84
C PHE A 44 1.66 8.14 -18.53
N GLU A 45 0.38 7.76 -18.58
CA GLU A 45 -0.46 7.66 -17.39
C GLU A 45 0.07 6.59 -16.41
N ASN A 46 0.47 5.43 -16.94
CA ASN A 46 1.08 4.38 -16.13
C ASN A 46 2.40 4.84 -15.47
N ALA A 47 3.27 5.54 -16.23
CA ALA A 47 4.51 6.10 -15.70
C ALA A 47 4.23 7.17 -14.63
N ALA A 48 3.22 8.03 -14.83
CA ALA A 48 2.82 9.04 -13.86
C ALA A 48 2.38 8.42 -12.53
N TYR A 49 1.59 7.34 -12.56
CA TYR A 49 1.20 6.61 -11.36
C TYR A 49 2.37 5.93 -10.64
N VAL A 50 3.30 5.32 -11.38
CA VAL A 50 4.51 4.73 -10.78
C VAL A 50 5.35 5.81 -10.09
N VAL A 51 5.60 6.94 -10.76
CA VAL A 51 6.36 8.06 -10.18
C VAL A 51 5.63 8.62 -8.95
N PHE A 52 4.31 8.77 -9.01
CA PHE A 52 3.51 9.23 -7.87
C PHE A 52 3.69 8.33 -6.64
N VAL A 53 3.60 7.00 -6.78
CA VAL A 53 3.80 6.07 -5.66
C VAL A 53 5.23 6.15 -5.10
N VAL A 54 6.24 6.31 -5.96
CA VAL A 54 7.64 6.52 -5.52
C VAL A 54 7.79 7.82 -4.72
N LEU A 55 7.17 8.92 -5.16
CA LEU A 55 7.23 10.18 -4.44
C LEU A 55 6.45 10.12 -3.12
N LEU A 56 5.26 9.51 -3.13
CA LEU A 56 4.43 9.32 -1.95
C LEU A 56 5.15 8.52 -0.86
N THR A 57 5.81 7.42 -1.22
CA THR A 57 6.58 6.60 -0.27
C THR A 57 7.77 7.38 0.31
N ARG A 58 8.47 8.18 -0.51
CA ARG A 58 9.52 9.08 -0.03
C ARG A 58 8.99 10.12 0.96
N VAL A 59 7.85 10.75 0.65
CA VAL A 59 7.20 11.72 1.56
C VAL A 59 6.84 11.06 2.89
N ILE A 60 6.21 9.89 2.88
CA ILE A 60 5.85 9.16 4.11
C ILE A 60 7.08 8.91 4.98
N LEU A 61 8.19 8.46 4.40
CA LEU A 61 9.42 8.14 5.13
C LEU A 61 10.17 9.40 5.60
N SER A 62 10.32 10.39 4.72
CA SER A 62 11.06 11.62 5.01
C SER A 62 10.39 12.46 6.11
N PHE A 63 9.06 12.54 6.09
CA PHE A 63 8.30 13.31 7.08
C PHE A 63 7.78 12.46 8.24
N LYS A 64 8.06 11.15 8.24
CA LYS A 64 7.60 10.19 9.25
C LYS A 64 6.08 10.28 9.48
N LEU A 65 5.32 10.33 8.39
CA LEU A 65 3.88 10.53 8.43
C LEU A 65 3.19 9.36 9.13
N ASN A 66 2.25 9.67 10.02
CA ASN A 66 1.42 8.68 10.67
C ASN A 66 0.09 8.54 9.90
N LEU A 67 -0.02 7.47 9.11
CA LEU A 67 -1.22 7.18 8.30
C LEU A 67 -2.03 6.01 8.86
N LEU A 68 -1.80 5.62 10.13
CA LEU A 68 -2.54 4.53 10.76
C LEU A 68 -4.04 4.86 10.84
N LEU A 69 -4.84 3.88 10.42
CA LEU A 69 -6.30 3.88 10.42
C LEU A 69 -6.76 2.47 10.84
N PRO A 70 -7.88 2.31 11.57
CA PRO A 70 -8.43 0.98 11.84
C PRO A 70 -8.64 0.20 10.53
N ILE A 71 -8.25 -1.08 10.51
CA ILE A 71 -8.32 -1.90 9.28
C ILE A 71 -9.75 -2.00 8.72
N SER A 72 -10.76 -2.03 9.60
CA SER A 72 -12.17 -2.01 9.19
C SER A 72 -12.56 -0.78 8.37
N LYS A 73 -11.91 0.37 8.60
CA LYS A 73 -12.12 1.58 7.80
C LYS A 73 -11.40 1.54 6.45
N VAL A 74 -10.29 0.79 6.36
CA VAL A 74 -9.66 0.48 5.08
C VAL A 74 -10.54 -0.45 4.26
N ASP A 75 -11.16 -1.46 4.88
CA ASP A 75 -12.10 -2.35 4.22
C ASP A 75 -13.35 -1.61 3.70
N GLU A 76 -13.91 -0.70 4.51
CA GLU A 76 -14.99 0.20 4.06
C GLU A 76 -14.55 1.04 2.84
N ASN A 77 -13.33 1.58 2.85
CA ASN A 77 -12.79 2.32 1.71
C ASN A 77 -12.68 1.45 0.45
N MET A 78 -12.26 0.20 0.58
CA MET A 78 -12.14 -0.73 -0.56
C MET A 78 -13.49 -1.02 -1.20
N ILE A 79 -14.55 -1.20 -0.39
CA ILE A 79 -15.92 -1.37 -0.89
C ILE A 79 -16.41 -0.10 -1.58
N GLU A 80 -16.14 1.07 -1.00
CA GLU A 80 -16.56 2.36 -1.56
C GLU A 80 -15.87 2.66 -2.89
N ALA A 81 -14.59 2.31 -3.03
CA ALA A 81 -13.78 2.56 -4.22
C ALA A 81 -14.30 1.85 -5.48
N GLN A 82 -15.04 0.75 -5.32
CA GLN A 82 -15.60 -0.03 -6.44
C GLN A 82 -16.88 0.60 -7.04
N LYS A 83 -17.45 1.62 -6.41
CA LYS A 83 -18.68 2.25 -6.89
C LYS A 83 -18.40 3.10 -8.13
N ARG A 84 -19.38 3.14 -9.05
CA ARG A 84 -19.33 4.03 -10.22
C ARG A 84 -19.20 5.48 -9.77
N ASP A 85 -18.26 6.20 -10.37
CA ASP A 85 -18.01 7.63 -10.10
C ASP A 85 -17.56 7.91 -8.65
N ALA A 86 -16.95 6.92 -7.98
CA ALA A 86 -16.49 7.04 -6.60
C ALA A 86 -15.49 8.17 -6.38
N VAL A 87 -14.60 8.42 -7.35
CA VAL A 87 -13.61 9.50 -7.29
C VAL A 87 -14.23 10.89 -7.14
N MET A 88 -15.42 11.12 -7.73
CA MET A 88 -16.10 12.43 -7.69
C MET A 88 -17.15 12.53 -6.59
N ARG A 89 -17.78 11.40 -6.21
CA ARG A 89 -18.99 11.41 -5.37
C ARG A 89 -18.82 10.81 -3.99
N CYS A 90 -17.92 9.85 -3.85
CA CYS A 90 -17.77 9.11 -2.61
C CYS A 90 -16.77 9.81 -1.68
N LYS A 91 -16.85 9.45 -0.40
CA LYS A 91 -15.93 9.95 0.63
C LYS A 91 -15.20 8.77 1.22
N PHE A 92 -13.92 8.98 1.51
CA PHE A 92 -13.04 7.94 2.03
C PHE A 92 -12.57 8.33 3.43
N TRP A 93 -12.42 7.32 4.29
CA TRP A 93 -11.77 7.47 5.57
C TRP A 93 -10.29 7.76 5.36
N PHE A 94 -9.87 8.92 5.85
CA PHE A 94 -8.48 9.33 5.83
C PHE A 94 -8.13 9.97 7.16
N ARG A 95 -6.90 9.73 7.63
CA ARG A 95 -6.43 10.29 8.88
C ARG A 95 -6.28 11.81 8.76
N LYS A 96 -6.89 12.55 9.68
CA LYS A 96 -6.87 14.04 9.66
C LYS A 96 -5.53 14.60 10.13
N ASP A 97 -4.99 14.06 11.21
CA ASP A 97 -3.71 14.49 11.76
C ASP A 97 -2.62 13.48 11.41
N ILE A 98 -1.89 13.74 10.34
CA ILE A 98 -0.87 12.84 9.79
C ILE A 98 0.54 13.17 10.28
N ILE A 99 0.72 14.26 11.03
CA ILE A 99 2.04 14.76 11.46
C ILE A 99 2.30 14.42 12.92
N SER A 100 1.26 14.37 13.76
CA SER A 100 1.47 14.03 15.16
C SER A 100 1.90 12.58 15.33
N LEU A 101 3.03 12.40 16.01
CA LEU A 101 3.49 11.13 16.52
C LEU A 101 2.79 10.85 17.85
N THR A 102 1.45 10.80 17.83
CA THR A 102 0.73 10.14 18.92
C THR A 102 0.91 8.64 18.73
N SER A 103 1.83 8.07 19.50
CA SER A 103 1.90 6.61 19.67
C SER A 103 0.52 6.12 20.14
N PRO A 104 0.00 5.02 19.60
CA PRO A 104 -1.10 4.32 20.27
C PRO A 104 -0.71 4.09 21.74
N PRO A 105 -1.64 4.16 22.70
CA PRO A 105 -1.35 3.69 24.05
C PRO A 105 -0.78 2.26 23.96
N GLU A 106 0.28 1.99 24.71
CA GLU A 106 0.86 0.65 24.78
C GLU A 106 -0.25 -0.37 25.10
N ALA A 107 -0.28 -1.45 24.34
CA ALA A 107 -1.27 -2.52 24.45
C ALA A 107 -1.01 -3.39 25.69
#